data_AF-A0AAN9EHG6-F1
#
_entry.id   AF-A0AAN9EHG6-F1
#
_cell.length_a   1.000
_cell.length_b   1.000
_cell.length_c   1.000
_cell.angle_alpha   90.00
_cell.angle_beta   90.00
_cell.angle_gamma   90.00
#
_symmetry.space_group_name_H-M   'P 1'
#
loop_
_entity.id
_entity.type
_entity.pdbx_description
1 polymer ?
#
loop_
_entity_poly.entity_id
_entity_poly.type
_entity_poly.pdbx_seq_one_letter_code
_entity_poly.pdbx_strand_id
1 'polypeptide(L)'
;MASKKSGGSPPKQKKSPPKEKKKRGQRGKTVLKKVIILRNKLGKIPVEWNVKGQPVGQYRSLFRSHIGVIVRQEVSITLTNWKDASDETRSISPWDIDETRMTYVLSSAGDSLKTFRVRLNRWRKEKNAMHPPKEYADSISQEEWEEFVAYCTSPDFELKETNSQETFLPRYKLYRAARFNKNGEIDNENAHEIVRKILLLNYCYCSFAANISTAVIFYFTVSACGRTKWRDNK
;
A
#
# COMPACT_ATOMS: atom_id res chain seq x y z
N MET A 1 -26.15 -59.73 60.24
CA MET A 1 -26.58 -58.86 59.13
C MET A 1 -25.43 -57.94 58.73
N ALA A 2 -25.31 -57.60 57.43
CA ALA A 2 -24.47 -56.54 56.86
C ALA A 2 -23.01 -56.38 57.34
N SER A 3 -22.08 -57.10 56.71
CA SER A 3 -20.65 -56.70 56.69
C SER A 3 -20.45 -55.49 55.78
N LYS A 4 -19.78 -54.44 56.26
CA LYS A 4 -19.60 -53.18 55.52
C LYS A 4 -18.52 -53.31 54.45
N LYS A 5 -18.89 -53.10 53.18
CA LYS A 5 -17.95 -53.06 52.05
C LYS A 5 -17.02 -51.85 52.14
N SER A 6 -15.76 -52.05 51.75
CA SER A 6 -14.73 -51.01 51.65
C SER A 6 -15.07 -49.97 50.58
N GLY A 7 -14.88 -48.69 50.89
CA GLY A 7 -15.03 -47.59 49.95
C GLY A 7 -13.81 -47.47 49.04
N GLY A 8 -14.01 -47.61 47.72
CA GLY A 8 -12.98 -47.34 46.72
C GLY A 8 -12.86 -45.85 46.40
N SER A 9 -11.62 -45.34 46.35
CA SER A 9 -11.33 -43.95 45.99
C SER A 9 -11.73 -43.62 44.54
N PRO A 10 -12.15 -42.37 44.22
CA PRO A 10 -12.48 -41.98 42.86
C PRO A 10 -11.25 -42.02 41.92
N PRO A 11 -11.40 -42.42 40.65
CA PRO A 11 -10.30 -42.47 39.71
C PRO A 11 -9.82 -41.07 39.31
N LYS A 12 -8.50 -40.81 39.43
CA LYS A 12 -7.85 -39.56 39.00
C LYS A 12 -8.11 -39.30 37.51
N GLN A 13 -8.77 -38.17 37.21
CA GLN A 13 -8.92 -37.69 35.84
C GLN A 13 -7.55 -37.40 35.21
N LYS A 14 -7.18 -38.15 34.16
CA LYS A 14 -6.01 -37.84 33.33
C LYS A 14 -6.31 -36.58 32.51
N LYS A 15 -5.72 -35.45 32.91
CA LYS A 15 -5.67 -34.25 32.05
C LYS A 15 -4.87 -34.60 30.80
N SER A 16 -5.48 -34.43 29.63
CA SER A 16 -4.81 -34.68 28.35
C SER A 16 -3.73 -33.62 28.07
N PRO A 17 -2.66 -33.96 27.32
CA PRO A 17 -1.58 -33.01 27.05
C PRO A 17 -2.06 -31.80 26.23
N PRO A 18 -1.43 -30.62 26.38
CA PRO A 18 -1.73 -29.47 25.54
C PRO A 18 -1.56 -29.80 24.06
N LYS A 19 -2.61 -29.63 23.25
CA LYS A 19 -2.51 -29.80 21.80
C LYS A 19 -1.58 -28.73 21.22
N GLU A 20 -0.41 -29.14 20.72
CA GLU A 20 0.47 -28.26 19.97
C GLU A 20 -0.27 -27.61 18.80
N LYS A 21 -0.25 -26.28 18.75
CA LYS A 21 -0.77 -25.52 17.63
C LYS A 21 0.19 -25.69 16.45
N LYS A 22 -0.11 -26.63 15.55
CA LYS A 22 0.61 -26.79 14.27
C LYS A 22 0.79 -25.42 13.62
N LYS A 23 2.04 -25.00 13.44
CA LYS A 23 2.38 -23.74 12.74
C LYS A 23 1.75 -23.80 11.36
N ARG A 24 0.93 -22.81 11.00
CA ARG A 24 0.36 -22.71 9.64
C ARG A 24 1.53 -22.59 8.67
N GLY A 25 1.56 -23.45 7.64
CA GLY A 25 2.62 -23.44 6.64
C GLY A 25 2.76 -22.09 5.96
N GLN A 26 3.98 -21.78 5.50
CA GLN A 26 4.23 -20.56 4.74
C GLN A 26 3.37 -20.55 3.47
N ARG A 27 2.69 -19.43 3.23
CA ARG A 27 1.74 -19.30 2.11
C ARG A 27 2.48 -18.92 0.84
N GLY A 28 2.50 -19.83 -0.15
CA GLY A 28 3.20 -19.64 -1.42
C GLY A 28 2.50 -18.73 -2.45
N LYS A 29 3.06 -18.71 -3.67
CA LYS A 29 2.68 -17.89 -4.83
C LYS A 29 1.16 -17.89 -5.05
N THR A 30 0.59 -16.70 -5.21
CA THR A 30 -0.85 -16.53 -5.44
C THR A 30 -1.16 -16.60 -6.94
N VAL A 31 -1.92 -17.60 -7.37
CA VAL A 31 -2.22 -17.90 -8.80
C VAL A 31 -3.63 -17.45 -9.24
N LEU A 32 -4.49 -16.98 -8.32
CA LEU A 32 -5.86 -16.49 -8.61
C LEU A 32 -6.70 -17.36 -9.57
N LYS A 33 -6.73 -18.68 -9.36
CA LYS A 33 -7.51 -19.66 -10.17
C LYS A 33 -8.97 -19.25 -10.48
N LYS A 34 -9.59 -18.40 -9.62
CA LYS A 34 -10.91 -17.80 -9.86
C LYS A 34 -11.01 -17.03 -11.19
N VAL A 35 -9.94 -16.35 -11.62
CA VAL A 35 -9.93 -15.60 -12.90
C VAL A 35 -10.02 -16.56 -14.08
N ILE A 36 -9.29 -17.68 -14.04
CA ILE A 36 -9.35 -18.73 -15.07
C ILE A 36 -10.77 -19.30 -15.16
N ILE A 37 -11.40 -19.59 -14.01
CA ILE A 37 -12.77 -20.12 -13.96
C ILE A 37 -13.79 -19.10 -14.51
N LEU A 38 -13.63 -17.80 -14.22
CA LEU A 38 -14.51 -16.76 -14.74
C LEU A 38 -14.31 -16.54 -16.25
N ARG A 39 -13.06 -16.50 -16.74
CA ARG A 39 -12.73 -16.45 -18.17
C ARG A 39 -13.43 -17.59 -18.93
N ASN A 40 -13.31 -18.82 -18.44
CA ASN A 40 -13.92 -19.99 -19.08
C ASN A 40 -15.46 -19.98 -19.06
N LYS A 41 -16.10 -19.16 -18.21
CA LYS A 41 -17.57 -19.02 -18.14
C LYS A 41 -18.12 -17.84 -18.92
N LEU A 42 -17.36 -16.75 -19.03
CA LEU A 42 -17.82 -15.47 -19.58
C LEU A 42 -17.09 -15.07 -20.89
N GLY A 43 -16.06 -15.81 -21.29
CA GLY A 43 -15.12 -15.41 -22.33
C GLY A 43 -14.19 -14.31 -21.81
N LYS A 44 -14.69 -13.07 -21.78
CA LYS A 44 -14.05 -11.93 -21.12
C LYS A 44 -14.80 -11.56 -19.84
N ILE A 45 -14.06 -11.17 -18.81
CA ILE A 45 -14.63 -10.76 -17.53
C ILE A 45 -14.87 -9.24 -17.58
N PRO A 46 -16.11 -8.75 -17.49
CA PRO A 46 -16.39 -7.32 -17.55
C PRO A 46 -15.81 -6.58 -16.34
N VAL A 47 -15.26 -5.39 -16.57
CA VAL A 47 -14.84 -4.45 -15.53
C VAL A 47 -15.73 -3.21 -15.62
N GLU A 48 -16.49 -2.93 -14.56
CA GLU A 48 -17.23 -1.68 -14.43
C GLU A 48 -16.28 -0.54 -14.06
N TRP A 49 -16.53 0.67 -14.56
CA TRP A 49 -15.68 1.85 -14.33
C TRP A 49 -16.49 3.03 -13.80
N ASN A 50 -15.92 3.79 -12.86
CA ASN A 50 -16.51 5.07 -12.43
C ASN A 50 -16.11 6.22 -13.38
N VAL A 51 -16.74 7.39 -13.20
CA VAL A 51 -16.43 8.62 -13.96
C VAL A 51 -14.95 9.02 -13.89
N LYS A 52 -14.26 8.66 -12.80
CA LYS A 52 -12.81 8.92 -12.59
C LYS A 52 -11.90 7.86 -13.20
N GLY A 53 -12.42 6.90 -13.98
CA GLY A 53 -11.64 5.85 -14.61
C GLY A 53 -11.07 4.80 -13.65
N GLN A 54 -11.71 4.59 -12.50
CA GLN A 54 -11.32 3.55 -11.54
C GLN A 54 -12.28 2.35 -11.60
N PRO A 55 -11.81 1.12 -11.40
CA PRO A 55 -12.64 -0.08 -11.48
C PRO A 55 -13.57 -0.20 -10.26
N VAL A 56 -14.85 -0.46 -10.53
CA VAL A 56 -15.93 -0.64 -9.55
C VAL A 56 -16.64 -1.99 -9.74
N GLY A 57 -17.78 -2.20 -9.09
CA GLY A 57 -18.54 -3.44 -9.23
C GLY A 57 -17.98 -4.63 -8.46
N GLN A 58 -18.48 -5.81 -8.84
CA GLN A 58 -18.22 -7.08 -8.16
C GLN A 58 -16.76 -7.54 -8.31
N TYR A 59 -16.18 -7.38 -9.49
CA TYR A 59 -14.87 -7.95 -9.81
C TYR A 59 -13.67 -7.03 -9.53
N ARG A 60 -13.86 -5.73 -9.20
CA ARG A 60 -12.76 -4.75 -9.01
C ARG A 60 -11.57 -5.25 -8.18
N SER A 61 -11.84 -5.93 -7.06
CA SER A 61 -10.82 -6.41 -6.14
C SER A 61 -10.05 -7.60 -6.72
N LEU A 62 -10.74 -8.44 -7.50
CA LEU A 62 -10.13 -9.57 -8.21
C LEU A 62 -9.28 -9.06 -9.38
N PHE A 63 -9.78 -8.09 -10.13
CA PHE A 63 -9.07 -7.41 -11.22
C PHE A 63 -7.76 -6.77 -10.74
N ARG A 64 -7.82 -5.88 -9.73
CA ARG A 64 -6.63 -5.26 -9.14
C ARG A 64 -5.64 -6.30 -8.57
N SER A 65 -6.15 -7.39 -7.99
CA SER A 65 -5.29 -8.47 -7.50
C SER A 65 -4.61 -9.24 -8.65
N HIS A 66 -5.28 -9.36 -9.81
CA HIS A 66 -4.78 -10.07 -10.98
C HIS A 66 -3.69 -9.29 -11.71
N ILE A 67 -3.85 -7.97 -11.89
CA ILE A 67 -2.78 -7.07 -12.35
C ILE A 67 -1.50 -7.32 -11.53
N GLY A 68 -1.63 -7.28 -10.20
CA GLY A 68 -0.48 -7.54 -9.32
C GLY A 68 0.07 -8.98 -9.39
N VAL A 69 -0.68 -9.98 -9.85
CA VAL A 69 -0.17 -11.35 -10.07
C VAL A 69 0.65 -11.42 -11.36
N ILE A 70 0.12 -10.89 -12.46
CA ILE A 70 0.80 -10.77 -13.76
C ILE A 70 2.16 -10.08 -13.61
N VAL A 71 2.16 -8.91 -12.94
CA VAL A 71 3.38 -8.10 -12.69
C VAL A 71 4.45 -8.83 -11.87
N ARG A 72 4.14 -9.93 -11.19
CA ARG A 72 5.12 -10.77 -10.45
C ARG A 72 5.40 -12.12 -11.11
N GLN A 73 4.88 -12.32 -12.32
CA GLN A 73 5.02 -13.55 -13.09
C GLN A 73 5.71 -13.30 -14.43
N GLU A 74 5.44 -12.15 -15.03
CA GLU A 74 5.78 -11.83 -16.42
C GLU A 74 6.63 -10.57 -16.56
N VAL A 75 6.54 -9.61 -15.62
CA VAL A 75 7.26 -8.33 -15.71
C VAL A 75 8.59 -8.38 -14.97
N SER A 76 9.65 -7.95 -15.66
CA SER A 76 11.01 -7.94 -15.11
C SER A 76 11.17 -7.06 -13.85
N ILE A 77 11.92 -7.58 -12.88
CA ILE A 77 12.29 -6.86 -11.65
C ILE A 77 13.38 -5.80 -11.88
N THR A 78 14.08 -5.78 -13.02
CA THR A 78 15.09 -4.75 -13.35
C THR A 78 14.54 -3.63 -14.24
N LEU A 79 13.38 -3.85 -14.90
CA LEU A 79 12.66 -2.86 -15.72
C LEU A 79 12.74 -1.41 -15.18
N THR A 80 13.38 -0.53 -15.94
CA THR A 80 13.59 0.87 -15.57
C THR A 80 12.43 1.76 -16.03
N ASN A 81 12.02 1.68 -17.30
CA ASN A 81 10.91 2.45 -17.84
C ASN A 81 9.67 1.57 -18.05
N TRP A 82 8.51 2.08 -17.62
CA TRP A 82 7.24 1.37 -17.80
C TRP A 82 6.77 1.30 -19.26
N LYS A 83 7.29 2.16 -20.14
CA LYS A 83 6.98 2.12 -21.59
C LYS A 83 7.47 0.83 -22.24
N ASP A 84 8.60 0.32 -21.75
CA ASP A 84 9.30 -0.84 -22.31
C ASP A 84 8.57 -2.15 -21.94
N ALA A 85 7.74 -2.14 -20.90
CA ALA A 85 6.89 -3.27 -20.48
C ALA A 85 5.50 -3.31 -21.16
N SER A 86 5.25 -2.53 -22.22
CA SER A 86 3.93 -2.50 -22.85
C SER A 86 3.53 -3.86 -23.44
N ASP A 87 4.46 -4.56 -24.10
CA ASP A 87 4.24 -5.92 -24.63
C ASP A 87 4.04 -6.99 -23.54
N GLU A 88 4.64 -6.83 -22.36
CA GLU A 88 4.53 -7.77 -21.23
C GLU A 88 3.13 -7.77 -20.58
N THR A 89 2.24 -6.83 -20.94
CA THR A 89 0.88 -6.75 -20.36
C THR A 89 -0.20 -7.51 -21.13
N ARG A 90 0.18 -8.26 -22.18
CA ARG A 90 -0.74 -9.03 -23.05
C ARG A 90 -1.61 -10.07 -22.32
N SER A 91 -1.18 -10.51 -21.15
CA SER A 91 -1.90 -11.43 -20.24
C SER A 91 -3.06 -10.80 -19.47
N ILE A 92 -3.26 -9.48 -19.53
CA ILE A 92 -4.44 -8.79 -18.95
C ILE A 92 -5.70 -9.02 -19.81
N SER A 93 -5.55 -9.62 -20.99
CA SER A 93 -6.61 -10.05 -21.93
C SER A 93 -7.83 -10.82 -21.40
N PRO A 94 -7.84 -11.51 -20.24
CA PRO A 94 -9.06 -12.11 -19.68
C PRO A 94 -10.13 -11.11 -19.25
N TRP A 95 -9.78 -9.83 -19.16
CA TRP A 95 -10.65 -8.74 -18.73
C TRP A 95 -11.11 -7.92 -19.93
N ASP A 96 -12.38 -7.52 -19.93
CA ASP A 96 -12.88 -6.60 -20.95
C ASP A 96 -12.52 -5.16 -20.52
N ILE A 97 -11.52 -4.60 -21.21
CA ILE A 97 -10.92 -3.31 -20.92
C ILE A 97 -10.83 -2.54 -22.23
N ASP A 98 -11.42 -1.35 -22.23
CA ASP A 98 -11.28 -0.38 -23.31
C ASP A 98 -9.91 0.32 -23.24
N GLU A 99 -9.36 0.70 -24.40
CA GLU A 99 -8.02 1.27 -24.53
C GLU A 99 -7.86 2.57 -23.70
N THR A 100 -8.93 3.36 -23.57
CA THR A 100 -8.93 4.57 -22.72
C THR A 100 -8.64 4.28 -21.24
N ARG A 101 -8.85 3.04 -20.79
CA ARG A 101 -8.61 2.59 -19.41
C ARG A 101 -7.23 1.97 -19.20
N MET A 102 -6.45 1.76 -20.26
CA MET A 102 -5.11 1.19 -20.17
C MET A 102 -4.17 2.05 -19.31
N THR A 103 -4.34 3.37 -19.31
CA THR A 103 -3.63 4.32 -18.43
C THR A 103 -3.73 3.96 -16.95
N TYR A 104 -4.92 3.60 -16.45
CA TYR A 104 -5.12 3.12 -15.08
C TYR A 104 -4.43 1.77 -14.84
N VAL A 105 -4.51 0.86 -15.81
CA VAL A 105 -3.93 -0.49 -15.71
C VAL A 105 -2.41 -0.41 -15.57
N LEU A 106 -1.75 0.35 -16.45
CA LEU A 106 -0.31 0.60 -16.45
C LEU A 106 0.14 1.27 -15.13
N SER A 107 -0.60 2.28 -14.65
CA SER A 107 -0.32 2.92 -13.36
C SER A 107 -0.45 1.94 -12.18
N SER A 108 -1.53 1.16 -12.11
CA SER A 108 -1.74 0.16 -11.06
C SER A 108 -0.74 -1.00 -11.13
N ALA A 109 -0.19 -1.29 -12.32
CA ALA A 109 0.84 -2.29 -12.54
C ALA A 109 2.22 -1.78 -12.06
N GLY A 110 2.60 -0.55 -12.41
CA GLY A 110 3.81 0.11 -11.89
C GLY A 110 3.82 0.23 -10.36
N ASP A 111 2.70 0.63 -9.74
CA ASP A 111 2.54 0.61 -8.28
C ASP A 111 2.70 -0.80 -7.68
N SER A 112 2.22 -1.83 -8.38
CA SER A 112 2.35 -3.22 -7.97
C SER A 112 3.80 -3.70 -8.04
N LEU A 113 4.53 -3.33 -9.10
CA LEU A 113 5.95 -3.65 -9.26
C LEU A 113 6.81 -2.94 -8.21
N LYS A 114 6.59 -1.64 -7.99
CA LYS A 114 7.25 -0.87 -6.93
C LYS A 114 7.03 -1.48 -5.55
N THR A 115 5.79 -1.84 -5.22
CA THR A 115 5.44 -2.51 -3.96
C THR A 115 6.10 -3.90 -3.86
N PHE A 116 6.21 -4.63 -4.97
CA PHE A 116 6.89 -5.92 -5.02
C PHE A 116 8.39 -5.78 -4.77
N ARG A 117 9.09 -4.89 -5.50
CA ARG A 117 10.52 -4.58 -5.31
C ARG A 117 10.85 -4.21 -3.86
N VAL A 118 10.06 -3.32 -3.23
CA VAL A 118 10.25 -2.95 -1.82
C VAL A 118 10.10 -4.15 -0.87
N ARG A 119 9.09 -4.99 -1.09
CA ARG A 119 8.89 -6.21 -0.29
C ARG A 119 10.01 -7.23 -0.52
N LEU A 120 10.50 -7.34 -1.75
CA LEU A 120 11.53 -8.27 -2.18
C LEU A 120 12.90 -7.87 -1.59
N ASN A 121 13.28 -6.59 -1.66
CA ASN A 121 14.50 -6.07 -1.02
C ASN A 121 14.46 -6.23 0.51
N ARG A 122 13.30 -5.97 1.15
CA ARG A 122 13.15 -6.23 2.59
C ARG A 122 13.38 -7.71 2.92
N TRP A 123 12.75 -8.61 2.18
CA TRP A 123 12.94 -10.06 2.37
C TRP A 123 14.39 -10.48 2.12
N ARG A 124 15.07 -9.92 1.11
CA ARG A 124 16.51 -10.10 0.86
C ARG A 124 17.32 -9.74 2.09
N LYS A 125 17.13 -8.52 2.63
CA LYS A 125 17.81 -8.01 3.84
C LYS A 125 17.52 -8.89 5.07
N GLU A 126 16.26 -9.29 5.29
CA GLU A 126 15.84 -10.17 6.40
C GLU A 126 16.41 -11.60 6.34
N LYS A 127 16.78 -12.09 5.15
CA LYS A 127 17.26 -13.47 4.93
C LYS A 127 18.72 -13.58 4.52
N ASN A 128 19.39 -12.46 4.28
CA ASN A 128 20.69 -12.38 3.59
C ASN A 128 20.72 -13.27 2.33
N ALA A 129 19.67 -13.17 1.50
CA ALA A 129 19.44 -14.08 0.39
C ALA A 129 20.26 -13.71 -0.85
N MET A 130 21.12 -14.64 -1.31
CA MET A 130 21.93 -14.51 -2.53
C MET A 130 21.18 -14.95 -3.81
N HIS A 131 20.04 -15.62 -3.66
CA HIS A 131 19.20 -16.12 -4.76
C HIS A 131 17.76 -15.61 -4.62
N PRO A 132 16.99 -15.52 -5.73
CA PRO A 132 15.60 -15.13 -5.66
C PRO A 132 14.77 -16.09 -4.80
N PRO A 133 13.63 -15.65 -4.23
CA PRO A 133 12.76 -16.54 -3.46
C PRO A 133 12.28 -17.70 -4.35
N LYS A 134 12.26 -18.94 -3.80
CA LYS A 134 11.84 -20.15 -4.54
C LYS A 134 10.47 -20.06 -5.23
N GLU A 135 9.59 -19.19 -4.75
CA GLU A 135 8.27 -18.92 -5.37
C GLU A 135 8.35 -18.16 -6.71
N TYR A 136 9.48 -17.52 -6.98
CA TYR A 136 9.71 -16.68 -8.17
C TYR A 136 10.92 -17.14 -9.00
N ALA A 137 11.53 -18.29 -8.68
CA ALA A 137 12.68 -18.82 -9.43
C ALA A 137 12.35 -19.09 -10.92
N ASP A 138 11.09 -19.40 -11.25
CA ASP A 138 10.63 -19.56 -12.65
C ASP A 138 10.40 -18.23 -13.38
N SER A 139 10.37 -17.10 -12.64
CA SER A 139 9.96 -15.78 -13.14
C SER A 139 11.05 -14.71 -13.01
N ILE A 140 12.14 -15.01 -12.32
CA ILE A 140 13.25 -14.08 -12.05
C ILE A 140 14.54 -14.88 -12.28
N SER A 141 15.35 -14.47 -13.26
CA SER A 141 16.62 -15.15 -13.54
C SER A 141 17.65 -14.83 -12.44
N GLN A 142 18.73 -15.62 -12.35
CA GLN A 142 19.80 -15.33 -11.39
C GLN A 142 20.55 -14.04 -11.77
N GLU A 143 20.75 -13.78 -13.06
CA GLU A 143 21.37 -12.56 -13.60
C GLU A 143 20.54 -11.31 -13.25
N GLU A 144 19.24 -11.37 -13.50
CA GLU A 144 18.27 -10.32 -13.18
C GLU A 144 18.17 -10.07 -11.67
N TRP A 145 18.27 -11.13 -10.87
CA TRP A 145 18.37 -11.03 -9.43
C TRP A 145 19.65 -10.31 -8.99
N GLU A 146 20.79 -10.60 -9.60
CA GLU A 146 22.08 -9.96 -9.30
C GLU A 146 22.09 -8.47 -9.69
N GLU A 147 21.52 -8.11 -10.85
CA GLU A 147 21.29 -6.72 -11.25
C GLU A 147 20.40 -5.96 -10.23
N PHE A 148 19.28 -6.58 -9.82
CA PHE A 148 18.40 -6.00 -8.80
C PHE A 148 19.11 -5.88 -7.44
N VAL A 149 19.95 -6.84 -7.09
CA VAL A 149 20.75 -6.83 -5.86
C VAL A 149 21.77 -5.69 -5.88
N ALA A 150 22.47 -5.48 -6.99
CA ALA A 150 23.41 -4.39 -7.19
C ALA A 150 22.69 -3.02 -7.12
N TYR A 151 21.56 -2.88 -7.81
CA TYR A 151 20.72 -1.68 -7.76
C TYR A 151 20.29 -1.33 -6.33
N CYS A 152 19.77 -2.29 -5.57
CA CYS A 152 19.30 -2.08 -4.19
C CYS A 152 20.43 -1.89 -3.15
N THR A 153 21.69 -2.08 -3.55
CA THR A 153 22.89 -1.83 -2.72
C THR A 153 23.68 -0.61 -3.23
N SER A 154 23.21 0.06 -4.30
CA SER A 154 23.82 1.29 -4.78
C SER A 154 23.68 2.43 -3.74
N PRO A 155 24.70 3.30 -3.58
CA PRO A 155 24.65 4.37 -2.58
C PRO A 155 23.49 5.34 -2.80
N ASP A 156 23.13 5.59 -4.07
CA ASP A 156 21.96 6.39 -4.46
C ASP A 156 20.62 5.81 -4.01
N PHE A 157 20.54 4.49 -3.78
CA PHE A 157 19.35 3.83 -3.25
C PHE A 157 19.34 3.86 -1.71
N GLU A 158 20.49 3.64 -1.07
CA GLU A 158 20.60 3.70 0.39
C GLU A 158 20.35 5.11 0.94
N LEU A 159 20.84 6.16 0.26
CA LEU A 159 20.57 7.56 0.61
C LEU A 159 19.06 7.89 0.54
N LYS A 160 18.31 7.22 -0.35
CA LYS A 160 16.86 7.38 -0.48
C LYS A 160 16.11 6.59 0.60
N GLU A 161 16.56 5.40 0.99
CA GLU A 161 15.97 4.65 2.11
C GLU A 161 16.23 5.33 3.46
N THR A 162 17.43 5.86 3.72
CA THR A 162 17.79 6.52 4.99
C THR A 162 17.01 7.82 5.22
N ASN A 163 17.02 8.75 4.25
CA ASN A 163 16.19 9.97 4.30
C ASN A 163 14.68 9.66 4.47
N SER A 164 14.20 8.55 3.91
CA SER A 164 12.82 8.09 4.09
C SER A 164 12.54 7.45 5.46
N GLN A 165 13.56 6.98 6.17
CA GLN A 165 13.41 6.39 7.52
C GLN A 165 13.49 7.45 8.62
N GLU A 166 14.42 8.42 8.51
CA GLU A 166 14.56 9.52 9.47
C GLU A 166 13.31 10.40 9.55
N THR A 167 12.57 10.53 8.44
CA THR A 167 11.35 11.35 8.36
C THR A 167 10.05 10.61 8.70
N PHE A 168 10.08 9.28 8.89
CA PHE A 168 8.85 8.47 8.89
C PHE A 168 8.63 7.64 10.17
N LEU A 169 8.13 8.28 11.24
CA LEU A 169 7.37 7.53 12.23
C LEU A 169 6.14 6.90 11.56
N PRO A 170 5.95 5.56 11.60
CA PRO A 170 4.79 4.92 11.02
C PRO A 170 3.50 5.54 11.56
N ARG A 171 2.58 5.96 10.68
CA ARG A 171 1.39 6.75 11.06
C ARG A 171 0.59 6.18 12.23
N TYR A 172 0.51 4.85 12.38
CA TYR A 172 -0.15 4.20 13.53
C TYR A 172 0.64 4.31 14.85
N LYS A 173 1.98 4.36 14.82
CA LYS A 173 2.82 4.66 15.99
C LYS A 173 2.63 6.11 16.40
N LEU A 174 2.60 7.04 15.43
CA LEU A 174 2.29 8.45 15.70
C LEU A 174 0.90 8.61 16.34
N TYR A 175 -0.16 8.04 15.76
CA TYR A 175 -1.51 8.06 16.35
C TYR A 175 -1.64 7.32 17.69
N ARG A 176 -0.69 6.46 18.05
CA ARG A 176 -0.64 5.81 19.37
C ARG A 176 0.11 6.67 20.39
N ALA A 177 1.19 7.33 19.96
CA ALA A 177 2.02 8.19 20.79
C ALA A 177 1.40 9.58 21.03
N ALA A 178 0.64 10.10 20.07
CA ALA A 178 -0.13 11.34 20.17
C ALA A 178 -1.53 11.14 20.80
N ARG A 179 -1.72 10.08 21.59
CA ARG A 179 -2.95 9.92 22.38
C ARG A 179 -2.83 10.78 23.63
N PHE A 180 -3.85 11.58 23.88
CA PHE A 180 -3.98 12.29 25.13
C PHE A 180 -4.12 11.30 26.30
N ASN A 181 -3.40 11.58 27.38
CA ASN A 181 -3.59 10.95 28.68
C ASN A 181 -4.93 11.39 29.31
N LYS A 182 -5.22 10.93 30.54
CA LYS A 182 -6.45 11.32 31.26
C LYS A 182 -6.53 12.82 31.60
N ASN A 183 -5.40 13.53 31.54
CA ASN A 183 -5.27 14.95 31.87
C ASN A 183 -5.34 15.85 30.62
N GLY A 184 -5.43 15.29 29.41
CA GLY A 184 -5.47 16.04 28.15
C GLY A 184 -4.10 16.34 27.53
N GLU A 185 -3.02 15.71 27.99
CA GLU A 185 -1.65 15.95 27.53
C GLU A 185 -1.10 14.76 26.72
N ILE A 186 -0.12 15.00 25.85
CA ILE A 186 0.58 13.95 25.10
C ILE A 186 1.84 13.56 25.89
N ASP A 187 1.95 12.29 26.29
CA ASP A 187 3.06 11.84 27.16
C ASP A 187 4.41 11.64 26.42
N ASN A 188 4.44 11.82 25.09
CA ASN A 188 5.58 11.45 24.25
C ASN A 188 6.19 12.67 23.53
N GLU A 189 7.39 13.08 23.93
CA GLU A 189 8.11 14.24 23.40
C GLU A 189 8.33 14.18 21.87
N ASN A 190 8.69 13.00 21.34
CA ASN A 190 8.85 12.81 19.89
C ASN A 190 7.52 12.93 19.13
N ALA A 191 6.39 12.64 19.79
CA ALA A 191 5.07 12.90 19.21
C ALA A 191 4.71 14.39 19.25
N HIS A 192 5.10 15.14 20.29
CA HIS A 192 4.91 16.60 20.35
C HIS A 192 5.57 17.30 19.17
N GLU A 193 6.83 16.99 18.87
CA GLU A 193 7.55 17.67 17.79
C GLU A 193 6.90 17.43 16.42
N ILE A 194 6.47 16.19 16.15
CA ILE A 194 5.83 15.83 14.88
C ILE A 194 4.39 16.37 14.80
N VAL A 195 3.63 16.35 15.90
CA VAL A 195 2.30 16.99 15.95
C VAL A 195 2.42 18.50 15.76
N ARG A 196 3.42 19.17 16.37
CA ARG A 196 3.73 20.58 16.10
C ARG A 196 4.08 20.81 14.64
N LYS A 197 4.96 20.00 14.03
CA LYS A 197 5.29 20.09 12.60
C LYS A 197 4.05 19.92 11.70
N ILE A 198 3.17 18.97 12.00
CA ILE A 198 1.91 18.76 11.25
C ILE A 198 0.93 19.94 11.44
N LEU A 199 0.78 20.43 12.67
CA LEU A 199 -0.07 21.59 12.96
C LEU A 199 0.46 22.85 12.29
N LEU A 200 1.77 23.11 12.33
CA LEU A 200 2.42 24.23 11.63
C LEU A 200 2.27 24.11 10.11
N LEU A 201 2.42 22.91 9.54
CA LEU A 201 2.18 22.68 8.11
C LEU A 201 0.72 22.96 7.75
N ASN A 202 -0.25 22.47 8.54
CA ASN A 202 -1.68 22.75 8.32
C ASN A 202 -2.01 24.24 8.53
N TYR A 203 -1.41 24.91 9.51
CA TYR A 203 -1.62 26.34 9.77
C TYR A 203 -1.01 27.20 8.66
N CYS A 204 0.14 26.80 8.13
CA CYS A 204 0.75 27.40 6.95
C CYS A 204 -0.10 27.16 5.70
N TYR A 205 -0.65 25.94 5.52
CA TYR A 205 -1.57 25.64 4.40
C TYR A 205 -2.89 26.41 4.49
N CYS A 206 -3.47 26.56 5.69
CA CYS A 206 -4.65 27.39 5.93
C CYS A 206 -4.35 28.87 5.72
N SER A 207 -3.19 29.38 6.17
CA SER A 207 -2.76 30.76 5.92
C SER A 207 -2.48 31.02 4.43
N PHE A 208 -1.89 30.06 3.71
CA PHE A 208 -1.65 30.15 2.27
C PHE A 208 -2.96 30.07 1.48
N ALA A 209 -3.89 29.20 1.86
CA ALA A 209 -5.23 29.13 1.28
C ALA A 209 -6.06 30.40 1.56
N ALA A 210 -5.95 30.96 2.76
CA ALA A 210 -6.55 32.25 3.10
C ALA A 210 -5.94 33.38 2.25
N ASN A 211 -4.62 33.42 2.09
CA ASN A 211 -3.92 34.41 1.27
C ASN A 211 -4.28 34.32 -0.23
N ILE A 212 -4.51 33.12 -0.78
CA ILE A 212 -5.03 32.96 -2.14
C ILE A 212 -6.46 33.49 -2.24
N SER A 213 -7.30 33.22 -1.23
CA SER A 213 -8.68 33.73 -1.20
C SER A 213 -8.74 35.26 -1.10
N THR A 214 -7.93 35.89 -0.25
CA THR A 214 -7.85 37.36 -0.17
C THR A 214 -7.25 37.99 -1.42
N ALA A 215 -6.28 37.35 -2.07
CA ALA A 215 -5.71 37.86 -3.33
C ALA A 215 -6.77 37.90 -4.45
N VAL A 216 -7.59 36.85 -4.59
CA VAL A 216 -8.69 36.82 -5.58
C VAL A 216 -9.77 37.86 -5.26
N ILE A 217 -10.08 38.09 -3.97
CA ILE A 217 -11.01 39.14 -3.55
C ILE A 217 -10.43 40.54 -3.91
N PHE A 218 -9.15 40.78 -3.65
CA PHE A 218 -8.53 42.09 -3.91
C PHE A 218 -8.51 42.46 -5.40
N TYR A 219 -8.22 41.48 -6.27
CA TYR A 219 -8.26 41.68 -7.73
C TYR A 219 -9.67 41.98 -8.26
N PHE A 220 -10.73 41.47 -7.62
CA PHE A 220 -12.11 41.81 -7.99
C PHE A 220 -12.56 43.17 -7.43
N THR A 221 -12.14 43.56 -6.22
CA THR A 221 -12.55 44.84 -5.62
C THR A 221 -11.93 46.07 -6.29
N VAL A 222 -10.69 45.98 -6.78
CA VAL A 222 -10.03 47.11 -7.48
C VAL A 222 -10.68 47.41 -8.84
N SER A 223 -11.23 46.38 -9.52
CA SER A 223 -11.92 46.55 -10.81
C SER A 223 -13.33 47.16 -10.69
N ALA A 224 -13.92 47.15 -9.48
CA ALA A 224 -15.28 47.61 -9.23
C ALA A 224 -15.39 49.06 -8.69
N CYS A 225 -14.31 49.65 -8.19
CA CYS A 225 -14.31 51.01 -7.60
C CYS A 225 -13.86 52.14 -8.57
N GLY A 226 -14.03 51.93 -9.87
CA GLY A 226 -13.67 52.88 -10.93
C GLY A 226 -14.83 53.70 -11.51
N ARG A 227 -15.81 54.16 -10.71
CA ARG A 227 -16.91 54.99 -11.25
C ARG A 227 -17.64 55.89 -10.23
N THR A 228 -17.36 57.21 -10.31
CA THR A 228 -18.22 58.37 -9.89
C THR A 228 -18.54 58.56 -8.38
N LYS A 229 -18.68 59.78 -7.80
CA LYS A 229 -18.71 61.19 -8.28
C LYS A 229 -18.55 62.16 -7.07
N TRP A 230 -17.92 63.34 -7.25
CA TRP A 230 -18.26 64.70 -6.69
C TRP A 230 -18.61 64.84 -5.18
N ARG A 231 -17.94 65.64 -4.33
CA ARG A 231 -17.89 67.14 -4.18
C ARG A 231 -16.92 67.49 -2.98
N ASP A 232 -16.57 68.72 -2.55
CA ASP A 232 -16.91 70.12 -2.88
C ASP A 232 -15.82 71.13 -2.38
N ASN A 233 -15.95 72.42 -2.74
CA ASN A 233 -15.46 73.66 -2.08
C ASN A 233 -14.02 73.78 -1.48
N LYS A 234 -13.16 74.52 -2.19
CA LYS A 234 -12.93 75.95 -1.86
C LYS A 234 -12.53 76.75 -3.11
#